data_AF-A0A1S8BBK6-F1
#
_entry.id   AF-A0A1S8BBK6-F1
#
_cell.length_a   1.000
_cell.length_b   1.000
_cell.length_c   1.000
_cell.angle_alpha   90.00
_cell.angle_beta   90.00
_cell.angle_gamma   90.00
#
_symmetry.space_group_name_H-M   'P 1'
#
loop_
_entity.id
_entity.type
_entity.pdbx_description
1 polymer ?
#
loop_
_entity_poly.entity_id
_entity_poly.type
_entity_poly.pdbx_seq_one_letter_code
_entity_poly.pdbx_strand_id
1 'polypeptide(L)'
;MQRLAHPSGEIATARACARAGVAMGLSSFATTSLEDVAAAARDECGKLGRSQCIPLVLQLYLFERREESAALIERAKRAGFAAVFLTVDTPVLGRRVGDLRNGFRLPAHLGIANFEGGGGGGGDGEAVVESAAGYWDDETGERVKPAGPVRFHTHAANPTLRWERDIAWLKERCGPRMQVWVKGVATGEDALLAVRHGVDGIVVSNHGGRQLDGALATLDALPEVVKAVDGRIPVHVDGGIRHGTDVFKALALGADFCWIGRPVLWGLAYKGQEGVELCLRLLRDEVTLCMGLAGTVSVKDITSEYLVRMDRDGFPVRLSKL
;
A
#
# COMPACT_ATOMS: atom_id res chain seq x y z
N MET A 1 -2.33 -8.68 -7.85
CA MET A 1 -2.56 -9.17 -9.23
C MET A 1 -1.41 -8.76 -10.15
N GLN A 2 -0.15 -8.93 -9.73
CA GLN A 2 0.99 -8.53 -10.54
C GLN A 2 1.26 -9.49 -11.71
N ARG A 3 0.73 -10.73 -11.66
CA ARG A 3 0.83 -11.71 -12.76
C ARG A 3 0.08 -11.30 -14.04
N LEU A 4 -0.76 -10.27 -13.98
CA LEU A 4 -1.33 -9.62 -15.17
C LEU A 4 -0.26 -8.86 -15.97
N ALA A 5 0.77 -8.33 -15.32
CA ALA A 5 1.84 -7.58 -15.97
C ALA A 5 2.95 -8.50 -16.51
N HIS A 6 3.28 -9.57 -15.77
CA HIS A 6 4.31 -10.53 -16.17
C HIS A 6 4.11 -11.87 -15.44
N PRO A 7 4.36 -13.04 -16.07
CA PRO A 7 4.11 -14.35 -15.45
C PRO A 7 4.76 -14.57 -14.07
N SER A 8 5.94 -13.99 -13.84
CA SER A 8 6.66 -14.06 -12.56
C SER A 8 6.08 -13.17 -11.45
N GLY A 9 5.20 -12.21 -11.79
CA GLY A 9 4.43 -11.37 -10.87
C GLY A 9 5.13 -10.97 -9.57
N GLU A 10 4.46 -11.26 -8.45
CA GLU A 10 4.90 -10.89 -7.11
C GLU A 10 6.24 -11.54 -6.70
N ILE A 11 6.61 -12.71 -7.26
CA ILE A 11 7.93 -13.35 -6.99
C ILE A 11 9.07 -12.49 -7.54
N ALA A 12 8.93 -11.97 -8.76
CA ALA A 12 9.92 -11.09 -9.35
C ALA A 12 10.08 -9.79 -8.55
N THR A 13 8.97 -9.21 -8.09
CA THR A 13 8.99 -8.03 -7.23
C THR A 13 9.69 -8.31 -5.91
N ALA A 14 9.40 -9.44 -5.26
CA ALA A 14 10.02 -9.81 -3.99
C ALA A 14 11.55 -9.93 -4.10
N ARG A 15 12.05 -10.58 -5.16
CA ARG A 15 13.48 -10.71 -5.43
C ARG A 15 14.14 -9.37 -5.75
N ALA A 16 13.48 -8.54 -6.56
CA ALA A 16 13.99 -7.21 -6.91
C ALA A 16 14.10 -6.30 -5.68
N CYS A 17 13.07 -6.28 -4.82
CA CYS A 17 13.10 -5.56 -3.54
C CYS A 17 14.20 -6.10 -2.62
N ALA A 18 14.36 -7.43 -2.53
CA ALA A 18 15.41 -8.06 -1.74
C ALA A 18 16.81 -7.62 -2.21
N ARG A 19 17.07 -7.62 -3.52
CA ARG A 19 18.33 -7.11 -4.10
C ARG A 19 18.58 -5.64 -3.80
N ALA A 20 17.56 -4.80 -4.01
CA ALA A 20 17.64 -3.37 -3.73
C ALA A 20 17.75 -3.04 -2.24
N GLY A 21 17.39 -3.97 -1.35
CA GLY A 21 17.38 -3.74 0.10
C GLY A 21 16.24 -2.82 0.56
N VAL A 22 15.10 -2.86 -0.13
CA VAL A 22 13.92 -2.05 0.18
C VAL A 22 12.75 -2.94 0.59
N ALA A 23 11.85 -2.41 1.42
CA ALA A 23 10.65 -3.13 1.83
C ALA A 23 9.70 -3.42 0.66
N MET A 24 8.87 -4.47 0.80
CA MET A 24 7.81 -4.80 -0.16
C MET A 24 6.45 -4.84 0.53
N GLY A 25 5.48 -4.09 -0.02
CA GLY A 25 4.07 -4.23 0.31
C GLY A 25 3.38 -5.24 -0.60
N LEU A 26 2.83 -6.31 -0.03
CA LEU A 26 2.05 -7.32 -0.74
C LEU A 26 0.56 -7.04 -0.57
N SER A 27 -0.20 -7.00 -1.67
CA SER A 27 -1.66 -6.86 -1.61
C SER A 27 -2.32 -8.14 -1.12
N SER A 28 -3.40 -8.02 -0.34
CA SER A 28 -4.30 -9.14 -0.06
C SER A 28 -4.82 -9.79 -1.36
N PHE A 29 -4.98 -9.02 -2.44
CA PHE A 29 -5.37 -9.48 -3.78
C PHE A 29 -4.17 -9.87 -4.67
N ALA A 30 -3.10 -10.39 -4.09
CA ALA A 30 -1.96 -10.90 -4.85
C ALA A 30 -2.32 -12.15 -5.66
N THR A 31 -1.67 -12.31 -6.81
CA THR A 31 -1.77 -13.49 -7.69
C THR A 31 -0.76 -14.60 -7.34
N THR A 32 -0.05 -14.41 -6.21
CA THR A 32 0.92 -15.31 -5.62
C THR A 32 0.70 -15.27 -4.12
N SER A 33 0.81 -16.41 -3.45
CA SER A 33 0.58 -16.52 -2.00
C SER A 33 1.59 -15.69 -1.22
N LEU A 34 1.20 -15.21 -0.04
CA LEU A 34 2.11 -14.50 0.85
C LEU A 34 3.29 -15.39 1.30
N GLU A 35 3.09 -16.70 1.37
CA GLU A 35 4.12 -17.67 1.76
C GLU A 35 5.19 -17.78 0.68
N ASP A 36 4.79 -17.90 -0.59
CA ASP A 36 5.71 -17.99 -1.72
C ASP A 36 6.49 -16.68 -1.91
N VAL A 37 5.82 -15.54 -1.72
CA VAL A 37 6.48 -14.22 -1.74
C VAL A 37 7.53 -14.11 -0.64
N ALA A 38 7.19 -14.52 0.59
CA ALA A 38 8.13 -14.51 1.71
C ALA A 38 9.30 -15.47 1.51
N ALA A 39 9.03 -16.66 0.97
CA ALA A 39 10.08 -17.63 0.63
C ALA A 39 11.03 -17.08 -0.45
N ALA A 40 10.50 -16.45 -1.50
CA ALA A 40 11.31 -15.86 -2.57
C ALA A 40 12.19 -14.71 -2.08
N ALA A 41 11.67 -13.83 -1.22
CA ALA A 41 12.45 -12.75 -0.61
C ALA A 41 13.59 -13.31 0.28
N ARG A 42 13.29 -14.32 1.11
CA ARG A 42 14.29 -14.97 1.99
C ARG A 42 15.38 -15.68 1.20
N ASP A 43 15.01 -16.47 0.20
CA ASP A 43 15.94 -17.15 -0.70
C ASP A 43 16.89 -16.14 -1.37
N GLU A 44 16.36 -15.04 -1.90
CA GLU A 44 17.18 -14.01 -2.54
C GLU A 44 18.10 -13.29 -1.54
N CYS A 45 17.62 -12.97 -0.34
CA CYS A 45 18.48 -12.40 0.72
C CYS A 45 19.58 -13.39 1.16
N GLY A 46 19.28 -14.69 1.22
CA GLY A 46 20.26 -15.73 1.51
C GLY A 46 21.36 -15.83 0.44
N LYS A 47 20.98 -15.77 -0.84
CA LYS A 47 21.93 -15.70 -1.97
C LYS A 47 22.85 -14.47 -1.92
N LEU A 48 22.35 -13.37 -1.35
CA LEU A 48 23.11 -12.13 -1.13
C LEU A 48 23.93 -12.14 0.17
N GLY A 49 23.92 -13.23 0.94
CA GLY A 49 24.66 -13.35 2.21
C GLY A 49 24.12 -12.46 3.33
N ARG A 50 22.86 -12.02 3.27
CA ARG A 50 22.27 -11.13 4.29
C ARG A 50 21.75 -11.93 5.47
N SER A 51 22.10 -11.51 6.68
CA SER A 51 21.64 -12.10 7.94
C SER A 51 20.16 -11.82 8.23
N GLN A 52 19.61 -10.73 7.70
CA GLN A 52 18.21 -10.35 7.81
C GLN A 52 17.61 -10.09 6.43
N CYS A 53 16.38 -10.56 6.22
CA CYS A 53 15.61 -10.31 5.01
C CYS A 53 14.94 -8.93 5.06
N ILE A 54 14.57 -8.39 3.90
CA ILE A 54 13.82 -7.13 3.80
C ILE A 54 12.47 -7.21 4.55
N PRO A 55 11.96 -6.09 5.09
CA PRO A 55 10.62 -6.07 5.66
C PRO A 55 9.55 -6.35 4.59
N LEU A 56 8.66 -7.29 4.89
CA LEU A 56 7.46 -7.55 4.11
C LEU A 56 6.24 -7.02 4.85
N VAL A 57 5.37 -6.33 4.14
CA VAL A 57 4.16 -5.72 4.67
C VAL A 57 2.95 -6.31 3.96
N LEU A 58 1.93 -6.72 4.73
CA LEU A 58 0.66 -7.17 4.18
C LEU A 58 -0.30 -5.97 4.09
N GLN A 59 -0.65 -5.54 2.88
CA GLN A 59 -1.80 -4.67 2.71
C GLN A 59 -3.09 -5.49 2.89
N LEU A 60 -3.96 -5.01 3.77
CA LEU A 60 -5.19 -5.69 4.18
C LEU A 60 -6.40 -4.77 4.05
N TYR A 61 -7.53 -5.34 3.65
CA TYR A 61 -8.85 -4.81 3.97
C TYR A 61 -9.47 -5.67 5.08
N LEU A 62 -10.24 -5.06 5.97
CA LEU A 62 -11.08 -5.82 6.88
C LEU A 62 -12.29 -6.31 6.09
N PHE A 63 -12.30 -7.60 5.83
CA PHE A 63 -13.33 -8.27 5.04
C PHE A 63 -14.61 -8.39 5.86
N GLU A 64 -15.73 -8.62 5.16
CA GLU A 64 -17.04 -8.88 5.77
C GLU A 64 -16.94 -9.97 6.84
N ARG A 65 -16.26 -11.08 6.52
CA ARG A 65 -16.02 -12.18 7.45
C ARG A 65 -14.69 -11.97 8.15
N ARG A 66 -14.74 -11.59 9.44
CA ARG A 66 -13.56 -11.32 10.26
C ARG A 66 -12.60 -12.51 10.35
N GLU A 67 -13.13 -13.71 10.21
CA GLU A 67 -12.35 -14.95 10.20
C GLU A 67 -11.39 -15.00 9.01
N GLU A 68 -11.78 -14.47 7.84
CA GLU A 68 -10.92 -14.41 6.66
C GLU A 68 -9.75 -13.44 6.88
N SER A 69 -10.05 -12.25 7.43
CA SER A 69 -9.00 -11.30 7.82
C SER A 69 -8.08 -11.88 8.89
N ALA A 70 -8.63 -12.55 9.91
CA ALA A 70 -7.85 -13.18 10.97
C ALA A 70 -6.94 -14.31 10.43
N ALA A 71 -7.47 -15.17 9.56
CA ALA A 71 -6.70 -16.24 8.93
C ALA A 71 -5.54 -15.69 8.09
N LEU A 72 -5.77 -14.60 7.35
CA LEU A 72 -4.73 -13.96 6.54
C LEU A 72 -3.65 -13.30 7.40
N ILE A 73 -4.02 -12.62 8.50
CA ILE A 73 -3.09 -12.06 9.48
C ILE A 73 -2.22 -13.18 10.10
N GLU A 74 -2.83 -14.28 10.53
CA GLU A 74 -2.09 -15.41 11.12
C GLU A 74 -1.12 -16.06 10.13
N ARG A 75 -1.50 -16.19 8.86
CA ARG A 75 -0.60 -16.64 7.80
C ARG A 75 0.56 -15.68 7.60
N ALA A 76 0.30 -14.38 7.54
CA ALA A 76 1.34 -13.36 7.38
C ALA A 76 2.33 -13.36 8.55
N LYS A 77 1.84 -13.47 9.80
CA LYS A 77 2.68 -13.62 11.00
C LYS A 77 3.60 -14.83 10.91
N ARG A 78 3.06 -16.00 10.54
CA ARG A 78 3.86 -17.23 10.35
C ARG A 78 4.89 -17.10 9.23
N ALA A 79 4.55 -16.39 8.16
CA ALA A 79 5.45 -16.13 7.05
C ALA A 79 6.52 -15.06 7.35
N GLY A 80 6.45 -14.38 8.50
CA GLY A 80 7.43 -13.38 8.94
C GLY A 80 7.19 -11.97 8.41
N PHE A 81 5.95 -11.62 8.06
CA PHE A 81 5.61 -10.24 7.70
C PHE A 81 5.73 -9.32 8.92
N ALA A 82 6.33 -8.15 8.72
CA ALA A 82 6.64 -7.20 9.77
C ALA A 82 5.47 -6.29 10.15
N ALA A 83 4.56 -6.01 9.21
CA ALA A 83 3.44 -5.11 9.43
C ALA A 83 2.21 -5.46 8.59
N VAL A 84 1.04 -5.06 9.08
CA VAL A 84 -0.22 -4.94 8.32
C VAL A 84 -0.47 -3.49 7.99
N PHE A 85 -0.74 -3.18 6.73
CA PHE A 85 -1.25 -1.88 6.29
C PHE A 85 -2.77 -2.01 6.08
N LEU A 86 -3.55 -1.58 7.07
CA LEU A 86 -4.99 -1.51 6.96
C LEU A 86 -5.38 -0.39 6.00
N THR A 87 -6.07 -0.75 4.92
CA THR A 87 -6.55 0.24 3.94
C THR A 87 -7.87 0.83 4.40
N VAL A 88 -7.89 2.12 4.73
CA VAL A 88 -9.04 2.81 5.33
C VAL A 88 -9.78 3.75 4.35
N ASP A 89 -9.23 3.98 3.16
CA ASP A 89 -9.79 4.87 2.11
C ASP A 89 -10.72 4.15 1.11
N THR A 90 -11.08 2.90 1.41
CA THR A 90 -11.88 2.05 0.52
C THR A 90 -13.05 1.37 1.25
N PRO A 91 -13.94 2.13 1.94
CA PRO A 91 -15.20 1.58 2.45
C PRO A 91 -16.14 1.18 1.31
N VAL A 92 -15.93 1.77 0.13
CA VAL A 92 -16.58 1.45 -1.14
C VAL A 92 -15.52 1.58 -2.24
N LEU A 93 -15.57 0.71 -3.25
CA LEU A 93 -14.64 0.77 -4.37
C LEU A 93 -14.90 2.01 -5.25
N GLY A 94 -13.85 2.78 -5.54
CA GLY A 94 -13.93 3.91 -6.46
C GLY A 94 -14.32 3.50 -7.89
N ARG A 95 -15.05 4.37 -8.59
CA ARG A 95 -15.57 4.09 -9.93
C ARG A 95 -14.50 4.30 -11.00
N ARG A 96 -13.89 3.21 -11.45
CA ARG A 96 -12.84 3.20 -12.48
C ARG A 96 -13.45 3.00 -13.85
N VAL A 97 -13.68 4.10 -14.59
CA VAL A 97 -14.39 4.08 -15.88
C VAL A 97 -13.75 3.16 -16.91
N GLY A 98 -12.41 3.05 -16.93
CA GLY A 98 -11.69 2.12 -17.82
C GLY A 98 -12.07 0.66 -17.56
N ASP A 99 -12.10 0.23 -16.29
CA ASP A 99 -12.45 -1.14 -15.90
C ASP A 99 -13.91 -1.47 -16.32
N LEU A 100 -14.83 -0.51 -16.17
CA LEU A 100 -16.22 -0.65 -16.56
C LEU A 100 -16.40 -0.78 -18.08
N ARG A 101 -15.76 0.10 -18.86
CA ARG A 101 -15.84 0.08 -20.32
C ARG A 101 -15.24 -1.19 -20.92
N ASN A 102 -14.18 -1.70 -20.31
CA ASN A 102 -13.47 -2.89 -20.77
C ASN A 102 -14.09 -4.18 -20.22
N GLY A 103 -15.12 -4.10 -19.35
CA GLY A 103 -15.69 -5.26 -18.69
C GLY A 103 -14.64 -6.08 -17.95
N PHE A 104 -13.73 -5.43 -17.23
CA PHE A 104 -12.54 -6.10 -16.68
C PHE A 104 -12.91 -7.34 -15.84
N ARG A 105 -12.20 -8.43 -16.15
CA ARG A 105 -12.23 -9.71 -15.43
C ARG A 105 -10.80 -10.22 -15.28
N LEU A 106 -10.55 -10.92 -14.18
CA LEU A 106 -9.30 -11.67 -14.04
C LEU A 106 -9.29 -12.83 -15.04
N PRO A 107 -8.23 -13.02 -15.85
CA PRO A 107 -8.12 -14.17 -16.75
C PRO A 107 -8.21 -15.49 -15.99
N ALA A 108 -8.88 -16.50 -16.57
CA ALA A 108 -9.18 -17.77 -15.89
C ALA A 108 -7.95 -18.55 -15.37
N HIS A 109 -6.80 -18.38 -16.01
CA HIS A 109 -5.54 -19.01 -15.58
C HIS A 109 -4.88 -18.32 -14.37
N LEU A 110 -5.46 -17.22 -13.88
CA LEU A 110 -5.02 -16.49 -12.71
C LEU A 110 -6.11 -16.52 -11.63
N GLY A 111 -5.67 -16.65 -10.38
CA GLY A 111 -6.54 -16.53 -9.22
C GLY A 111 -5.89 -15.67 -8.14
N ILE A 112 -6.66 -15.35 -7.10
CA ILE A 112 -6.17 -14.58 -5.96
C ILE A 112 -5.64 -15.56 -4.90
N ALA A 113 -4.34 -15.84 -4.96
CA ALA A 113 -3.69 -16.94 -4.26
C ALA A 113 -3.75 -16.87 -2.71
N ASN A 114 -4.16 -15.74 -2.15
CA ASN A 114 -4.33 -15.59 -0.70
C ASN A 114 -5.69 -16.11 -0.19
N PHE A 115 -6.68 -16.39 -1.04
CA PHE A 115 -8.00 -16.88 -0.63
C PHE A 115 -8.25 -18.32 -1.10
N GLU A 116 -9.10 -19.04 -0.38
CA GLU A 116 -9.53 -20.40 -0.74
C GLU A 116 -10.20 -20.40 -2.13
N GLY A 117 -9.88 -21.40 -2.96
CA GLY A 117 -10.31 -21.45 -4.36
C GLY A 117 -9.57 -20.50 -5.31
N GLY A 118 -8.66 -19.67 -4.82
CA GLY A 118 -7.87 -18.71 -5.61
C GLY A 118 -6.64 -19.30 -6.31
N GLY A 119 -6.43 -20.62 -6.27
CA GLY A 119 -5.42 -21.29 -7.08
C GLY A 119 -5.91 -21.39 -8.52
N GLY A 120 -5.22 -20.74 -9.47
CA GLY A 120 -5.49 -20.86 -10.91
C GLY A 120 -5.18 -22.27 -11.39
N GLY A 121 -6.09 -23.21 -11.13
CA GLY A 121 -6.08 -24.55 -11.71
C GLY A 121 -6.71 -24.48 -13.09
N GLY A 122 -5.99 -24.95 -14.11
CA GLY A 122 -6.49 -25.13 -15.48
C GLY A 122 -7.52 -26.25 -15.58
N GLY A 123 -8.63 -26.12 -14.87
CA GLY A 123 -9.84 -26.91 -15.07
C GLY A 123 -10.82 -26.10 -15.89
N ASP A 124 -11.49 -26.76 -16.83
CA ASP A 124 -12.50 -26.22 -17.75
C ASP A 124 -13.82 -25.84 -17.03
N GLY A 125 -13.72 -25.19 -15.87
CA GLY A 125 -14.85 -24.89 -14.98
C GLY A 125 -14.88 -23.42 -14.60
N GLU A 126 -16.04 -22.80 -14.79
CA GLU A 126 -16.42 -21.47 -14.34
C GLU A 126 -16.30 -21.33 -12.81
N ALA A 127 -15.10 -21.11 -12.28
CA ALA A 127 -14.91 -20.68 -10.90
C ALA A 127 -14.74 -19.15 -10.87
N VAL A 128 -15.71 -18.43 -11.44
CA VAL A 128 -15.93 -17.03 -11.07
C VAL A 128 -16.78 -17.09 -9.82
N VAL A 129 -16.18 -16.90 -8.64
CA VAL A 129 -16.95 -16.56 -7.45
C VAL A 129 -17.65 -15.24 -7.79
N GLU A 130 -18.93 -15.31 -8.17
CA GLU A 130 -19.75 -14.13 -8.42
C GLU A 130 -19.78 -13.31 -7.13
N SER A 131 -19.07 -12.18 -7.10
CA SER A 131 -19.16 -11.26 -5.99
C SER A 131 -20.55 -10.60 -6.04
N ALA A 132 -21.48 -11.07 -5.22
CA ALA A 132 -22.80 -10.46 -5.12
C ALA A 132 -22.72 -9.16 -4.30
N ALA A 133 -23.12 -8.04 -4.89
CA ALA A 133 -23.12 -6.74 -4.22
C ALA A 133 -23.80 -6.78 -2.84
N GLY A 134 -23.12 -6.24 -1.82
CA GLY A 134 -23.58 -6.30 -0.43
C GLY A 134 -22.61 -5.64 0.56
N TYR A 135 -22.94 -5.68 1.83
CA TYR A 135 -21.99 -5.62 2.93
C TYR A 135 -22.51 -6.43 4.11
N TRP A 136 -21.64 -6.84 5.03
CA TRP A 136 -22.03 -7.46 6.29
C TRP A 136 -22.19 -6.40 7.36
N ASP A 137 -23.34 -6.38 8.02
CA ASP A 137 -23.60 -5.51 9.14
C ASP A 137 -23.26 -6.24 10.45
N ASP A 138 -22.17 -5.81 11.09
CA ASP A 138 -21.68 -6.39 12.34
C ASP A 138 -22.65 -6.15 13.53
N GLU A 139 -23.54 -5.15 13.47
CA GLU A 139 -24.51 -4.84 14.53
C GLU A 139 -25.74 -5.75 14.45
N THR A 140 -26.22 -6.05 13.23
CA THR A 140 -27.41 -6.88 12.99
C THR A 140 -27.09 -8.34 12.69
N GLY A 141 -25.85 -8.65 12.28
CA GLY A 141 -25.43 -9.99 11.90
C GLY A 141 -25.98 -10.44 10.54
N GLU A 142 -26.40 -9.52 9.68
CA GLU A 142 -27.02 -9.82 8.39
C GLU A 142 -26.25 -9.21 7.20
N ARG A 143 -26.39 -9.84 6.02
CA ARG A 143 -25.85 -9.29 4.76
C ARG A 143 -26.85 -8.34 4.13
N VAL A 144 -26.52 -7.05 4.09
CA VAL A 144 -27.34 -6.01 3.48
C VAL A 144 -27.03 -5.92 1.98
N LYS A 145 -28.05 -6.08 1.12
CA LYS A 145 -27.93 -5.87 -0.33
C LYS A 145 -28.07 -4.38 -0.65
N PRO A 146 -27.26 -3.82 -1.57
CA PRO A 146 -27.39 -2.42 -1.92
C PRO A 146 -28.69 -2.16 -2.68
N ALA A 147 -29.44 -1.16 -2.23
CA ALA A 147 -30.59 -0.63 -2.94
C ALA A 147 -30.12 0.47 -3.91
N GLY A 148 -30.52 0.39 -5.19
CA GLY A 148 -30.24 1.42 -6.21
C GLY A 148 -29.32 0.97 -7.36
N PRO A 149 -29.00 1.87 -8.31
CA PRO A 149 -28.27 1.52 -9.55
C PRO A 149 -26.77 1.26 -9.33
N VAL A 150 -26.24 1.53 -8.13
CA VAL A 150 -24.84 1.31 -7.79
C VAL A 150 -24.67 -0.10 -7.23
N ARG A 151 -24.05 -0.99 -8.02
CA ARG A 151 -23.74 -2.37 -7.61
C ARG A 151 -22.29 -2.44 -7.15
N PHE A 152 -22.07 -2.77 -5.88
CA PHE A 152 -20.75 -2.97 -5.29
C PHE A 152 -20.21 -4.37 -5.64
N HIS A 153 -18.90 -4.54 -5.80
CA HIS A 153 -18.30 -5.88 -5.93
C HIS A 153 -17.56 -6.20 -4.63
N THR A 154 -18.13 -7.09 -3.84
CA THR A 154 -17.69 -7.45 -2.48
C THR A 154 -16.68 -8.58 -2.54
N HIS A 155 -15.41 -8.21 -2.46
CA HIS A 155 -14.43 -9.09 -1.81
C HIS A 155 -13.58 -8.32 -0.81
N ALA A 156 -13.80 -7.01 -0.60
CA ALA A 156 -12.81 -6.16 0.08
C ALA A 156 -13.37 -5.22 1.14
N ALA A 157 -14.47 -4.51 0.86
CA ALA A 157 -14.84 -3.36 1.67
C ALA A 157 -15.96 -3.68 2.67
N ASN A 158 -15.67 -3.53 3.96
CA ASN A 158 -16.70 -3.36 4.98
C ASN A 158 -16.93 -1.83 5.16
N PRO A 159 -18.09 -1.27 4.79
CA PRO A 159 -18.36 0.17 4.93
C PRO A 159 -18.63 0.58 6.38
N THR A 160 -18.66 -0.37 7.33
CA THR A 160 -18.99 -0.12 8.74
C THR A 160 -17.76 0.01 9.64
N LEU A 161 -16.56 0.17 9.07
CA LEU A 161 -15.33 0.28 9.87
C LEU A 161 -15.34 1.50 10.78
N ARG A 162 -14.90 1.31 12.03
CA ARG A 162 -14.79 2.33 13.08
C ARG A 162 -13.47 2.21 13.81
N TRP A 163 -12.90 3.35 14.19
CA TRP A 163 -11.60 3.44 14.88
C TRP A 163 -11.58 2.67 16.21
N GLU A 164 -12.62 2.82 17.03
CA GLU A 164 -12.73 2.27 18.39
C GLU A 164 -12.74 0.74 18.40
N ARG A 165 -13.47 0.13 17.46
CA ARG A 165 -13.66 -1.32 17.37
C ARG A 165 -12.53 -1.98 16.59
N ASP A 166 -12.24 -1.47 15.39
CA ASP A 166 -11.52 -2.25 14.39
C ASP A 166 -10.01 -2.16 14.55
N ILE A 167 -9.48 -1.03 15.01
CA ILE A 167 -8.06 -0.91 15.33
C ILE A 167 -7.71 -1.77 16.55
N ALA A 168 -8.56 -1.76 17.59
CA ALA A 168 -8.35 -2.59 18.77
C ALA A 168 -8.33 -4.07 18.41
N TRP A 169 -9.31 -4.53 17.62
CA TRP A 169 -9.36 -5.90 17.11
C TRP A 169 -8.12 -6.26 16.27
N LEU A 170 -7.69 -5.36 15.37
CA LEU A 170 -6.54 -5.62 14.51
C LEU A 170 -5.25 -5.72 15.33
N LYS A 171 -5.05 -4.84 16.31
CA LYS A 171 -3.91 -4.89 17.24
C LYS A 171 -3.90 -6.17 18.07
N GLU A 172 -5.05 -6.62 18.56
CA GLU A 172 -5.18 -7.90 19.27
C GLU A 172 -4.73 -9.07 18.38
N ARG A 173 -5.19 -9.12 17.13
CA ARG A 173 -4.85 -10.19 16.18
C ARG A 173 -3.38 -10.16 15.75
N CYS A 174 -2.82 -8.97 15.51
CA CYS A 174 -1.41 -8.81 15.16
C CYS A 174 -0.47 -9.17 16.33
N GLY A 175 -0.83 -8.75 17.55
CA GLY A 175 0.01 -8.91 18.74
C GLY A 175 1.35 -8.16 18.62
N PRO A 176 2.31 -8.41 19.52
CA PRO A 176 3.55 -7.60 19.60
C PRO A 176 4.54 -7.87 18.46
N ARG A 177 4.28 -8.87 17.61
CA ARG A 177 5.21 -9.32 16.57
C ARG A 177 4.99 -8.69 15.20
N MET A 178 3.86 -8.00 15.01
CA MET A 178 3.46 -7.45 13.73
C MET A 178 2.85 -6.07 13.94
N GLN A 179 3.42 -5.05 13.31
CA GLN A 179 2.94 -3.68 13.43
C GLN A 179 1.61 -3.49 12.71
N VAL A 180 0.80 -2.54 13.19
CA VAL A 180 -0.48 -2.12 12.60
C VAL A 180 -0.35 -0.69 12.11
N TRP A 181 -0.45 -0.50 10.80
CA TRP A 181 -0.42 0.81 10.16
C TRP A 181 -1.73 1.09 9.45
N VAL A 182 -2.08 2.37 9.33
CA VAL A 182 -3.26 2.82 8.56
C VAL A 182 -2.83 3.49 7.27
N LYS A 183 -3.34 2.99 6.15
CA LYS A 183 -3.08 3.48 4.80
C LYS A 183 -4.34 4.11 4.22
N GLY A 184 -4.22 5.36 3.78
CA GLY A 184 -5.34 6.13 3.24
C GLY A 184 -5.71 7.37 4.05
N VAL A 185 -4.87 7.77 5.02
CA VAL A 185 -5.04 9.02 5.77
C VAL A 185 -4.60 10.19 4.90
N ALA A 186 -5.37 11.26 4.85
CA ALA A 186 -5.07 12.44 4.05
C ALA A 186 -5.39 13.78 4.77
N THR A 187 -5.70 13.72 6.06
CA THR A 187 -6.10 14.87 6.89
C THR A 187 -5.45 14.78 8.27
N GLY A 188 -5.27 15.92 8.91
CA GLY A 188 -4.70 16.01 10.25
C GLY A 188 -5.62 15.39 11.32
N GLU A 189 -6.94 15.50 11.14
CA GLU A 189 -7.94 14.96 12.06
C GLU A 189 -7.84 13.43 12.16
N ASP A 190 -7.76 12.73 11.02
CA ASP A 190 -7.60 11.28 11.01
C ASP A 190 -6.20 10.86 11.46
N ALA A 191 -5.18 11.71 11.27
CA ALA A 191 -3.86 11.46 11.83
C ALA A 191 -3.87 11.49 13.36
N LEU A 192 -4.60 12.43 13.96
CA LEU A 192 -4.79 12.49 15.41
C LEU A 192 -5.56 11.28 15.94
N LEU A 193 -6.55 10.78 15.20
CA LEU A 193 -7.25 9.54 15.54
C LEU A 193 -6.31 8.33 15.47
N ALA A 194 -5.52 8.21 14.39
CA ALA A 194 -4.53 7.14 14.27
C ALA A 194 -3.57 7.10 15.47
N VAL A 195 -3.02 8.26 15.88
CA VAL A 195 -2.19 8.36 17.08
C VAL A 195 -2.96 7.99 18.35
N ARG A 196 -4.19 8.49 18.52
CA ARG A 196 -5.04 8.19 19.69
C ARG A 196 -5.32 6.70 19.86
N HIS A 197 -5.55 5.99 18.76
CA HIS A 197 -5.82 4.54 18.77
C HIS A 197 -4.52 3.70 18.79
N GLY A 198 -3.35 4.36 18.81
CA GLY A 198 -2.05 3.74 19.01
C GLY A 198 -1.64 2.82 17.87
N VAL A 199 -1.92 3.17 16.63
CA VAL A 199 -1.33 2.49 15.47
C VAL A 199 0.18 2.75 15.43
N ASP A 200 0.94 1.88 14.79
CA ASP A 200 2.41 1.96 14.72
C ASP A 200 2.91 2.93 13.64
N GLY A 201 2.04 3.39 12.74
CA GLY A 201 2.38 4.36 11.71
C GLY A 201 1.25 4.67 10.74
N ILE A 202 1.46 5.70 9.93
CA ILE A 202 0.50 6.18 8.92
C ILE A 202 1.12 6.09 7.53
N VAL A 203 0.32 5.76 6.53
CA VAL A 203 0.66 5.97 5.12
C VAL A 203 -0.30 7.01 4.53
N VAL A 204 0.23 8.20 4.26
CA VAL A 204 -0.48 9.26 3.52
C VAL A 204 -0.71 8.77 2.10
N SER A 205 -1.97 8.54 1.76
CA SER A 205 -2.34 7.88 0.50
C SER A 205 -3.73 8.31 0.06
N ASN A 206 -3.91 8.46 -1.25
CA ASN A 206 -5.21 8.61 -1.90
C ASN A 206 -5.53 7.40 -2.81
N HIS A 207 -5.02 6.23 -2.41
CA HIS A 207 -5.09 4.99 -3.18
C HIS A 207 -4.49 5.09 -4.60
N GLY A 208 -3.52 5.99 -4.78
CA GLY A 208 -2.95 6.31 -6.08
C GLY A 208 -3.95 6.97 -7.04
N GLY A 209 -4.90 7.76 -6.53
CA GLY A 209 -5.91 8.48 -7.31
C GLY A 209 -6.96 7.55 -7.92
N ARG A 210 -7.36 6.50 -7.20
CA ARG A 210 -8.30 5.46 -7.70
C ARG A 210 -9.60 5.33 -6.90
N GLN A 211 -9.72 6.11 -5.83
CA GLN A 211 -10.87 6.10 -4.92
C GLN A 211 -11.72 7.36 -5.14
N LEU A 212 -11.65 8.37 -4.27
CA LEU A 212 -12.36 9.64 -4.44
C LEU A 212 -11.60 10.56 -5.40
N ASP A 213 -12.23 10.92 -6.53
CA ASP A 213 -11.70 11.91 -7.46
C ASP A 213 -11.87 13.33 -6.90
N GLY A 214 -10.93 14.23 -7.20
CA GLY A 214 -10.86 15.56 -6.60
C GLY A 214 -10.28 15.62 -5.19
N ALA A 215 -9.88 14.48 -4.61
CA ALA A 215 -9.10 14.45 -3.37
C ALA A 215 -7.72 15.09 -3.57
N LEU A 216 -7.11 15.56 -2.47
CA LEU A 216 -5.78 16.17 -2.49
C LEU A 216 -4.72 15.23 -3.07
N ALA A 217 -3.71 15.82 -3.71
CA ALA A 217 -2.47 15.11 -3.96
C ALA A 217 -1.81 14.76 -2.62
N THR A 218 -1.22 13.57 -2.52
CA THR A 218 -0.65 13.09 -1.26
C THR A 218 0.50 13.95 -0.76
N LEU A 219 1.28 14.55 -1.66
CA LEU A 219 2.33 15.52 -1.31
C LEU A 219 1.77 16.81 -0.70
N ASP A 220 0.56 17.23 -1.10
CA ASP A 220 -0.12 18.41 -0.54
C ASP A 220 -0.76 18.11 0.82
N ALA A 221 -1.25 16.89 1.02
CA ALA A 221 -1.81 16.43 2.30
C ALA A 221 -0.73 16.12 3.36
N LEU A 222 0.47 15.72 2.91
CA LEU A 222 1.55 15.25 3.78
C LEU A 222 1.94 16.24 4.90
N PRO A 223 2.14 17.56 4.68
CA PRO A 223 2.58 18.47 5.73
C PRO A 223 1.57 18.60 6.87
N GLU A 224 0.28 18.57 6.56
CA GLU A 224 -0.79 18.63 7.55
C GLU A 224 -0.78 17.37 8.44
N VAL A 225 -0.66 16.18 7.82
CA VAL A 225 -0.58 14.91 8.55
C VAL A 225 0.68 14.86 9.41
N VAL A 226 1.84 15.22 8.88
CA VAL A 226 3.11 15.25 9.62
C VAL A 226 3.00 16.17 10.84
N LYS A 227 2.47 17.39 10.65
CA LYS A 227 2.25 18.35 11.73
C LYS A 227 1.28 17.81 12.79
N ALA A 228 0.20 17.16 12.37
CA ALA A 228 -0.77 16.56 13.29
C ALA A 228 -0.16 15.39 14.08
N VAL A 229 0.70 14.58 13.47
CA VAL A 229 1.37 13.46 14.13
C VAL A 229 2.43 13.93 15.14
N ASP A 230 3.13 15.02 14.84
CA ASP A 230 4.10 15.65 15.75
C ASP A 230 5.17 14.66 16.26
N GLY A 231 5.73 13.86 15.34
CA GLY A 231 6.80 12.90 15.62
C GLY A 231 6.43 11.71 16.52
N ARG A 232 5.15 11.56 16.90
CA ARG A 232 4.71 10.48 17.82
C ARG A 232 4.77 9.08 17.20
N ILE A 233 4.53 8.98 15.89
CA ILE A 233 4.62 7.75 15.10
C ILE A 233 5.19 8.09 13.71
N PRO A 234 5.80 7.13 12.99
CA PRO A 234 6.28 7.34 11.63
C PRO A 234 5.15 7.66 10.62
N VAL A 235 5.47 8.51 9.64
CA VAL A 235 4.60 8.90 8.54
C VAL A 235 5.24 8.52 7.21
N HIS A 236 4.65 7.56 6.52
CA HIS A 236 5.01 7.19 5.16
C HIS A 236 4.09 7.89 4.15
N VAL A 237 4.48 7.90 2.88
CA VAL A 237 3.64 8.45 1.80
C VAL A 237 3.71 7.60 0.53
N ASP A 238 2.60 7.54 -0.20
CA ASP A 238 2.54 6.99 -1.57
C ASP A 238 1.85 7.97 -2.53
N GLY A 239 1.75 7.60 -3.81
CA GLY A 239 1.05 8.42 -4.81
C GLY A 239 1.97 9.42 -5.50
N GLY A 240 1.96 9.45 -6.84
CA GLY A 240 2.73 10.44 -7.61
C GLY A 240 4.25 10.25 -7.69
N ILE A 241 4.92 9.53 -6.78
CA ILE A 241 6.39 9.36 -6.79
C ILE A 241 6.89 8.67 -8.07
N ARG A 242 7.61 9.41 -8.93
CA ARG A 242 8.19 8.88 -10.19
C ARG A 242 9.67 9.21 -10.36
N HIS A 243 10.15 10.22 -9.66
CA HIS A 243 11.54 10.66 -9.70
C HIS A 243 12.18 10.67 -8.33
N GLY A 244 13.51 10.63 -8.29
CA GLY A 244 14.26 10.78 -7.05
C GLY A 244 14.06 12.15 -6.39
N THR A 245 13.78 13.19 -7.18
CA THR A 245 13.39 14.51 -6.67
C THR A 245 12.03 14.52 -5.97
N ASP A 246 11.12 13.61 -6.33
CA ASP A 246 9.83 13.47 -5.62
C ASP A 246 10.03 12.85 -4.23
N VAL A 247 10.91 11.84 -4.15
CA VAL A 247 11.32 11.25 -2.86
C VAL A 247 11.99 12.31 -1.99
N PHE A 248 12.93 13.09 -2.55
CA PHE A 248 13.59 14.16 -1.81
C PHE A 248 12.58 15.18 -1.25
N LYS A 249 11.61 15.62 -2.05
CA LYS A 249 10.54 16.53 -1.60
C LYS A 249 9.70 15.92 -0.48
N ALA A 250 9.30 14.66 -0.62
CA ALA A 250 8.51 13.98 0.40
C ALA A 250 9.27 13.87 1.74
N LEU A 251 10.56 13.52 1.70
CA LEU A 251 11.42 13.50 2.89
C LEU A 251 11.56 14.91 3.51
N ALA A 252 11.79 15.93 2.68
CA ALA A 252 11.88 17.33 3.14
C ALA A 252 10.56 17.86 3.76
N LEU A 253 9.42 17.28 3.39
CA LEU A 253 8.11 17.57 3.98
C LEU A 253 7.81 16.73 5.22
N GLY A 254 8.75 15.88 5.65
CA GLY A 254 8.68 15.11 6.90
C GLY A 254 8.14 13.69 6.77
N ALA A 255 8.06 13.11 5.56
CA ALA A 255 7.85 11.67 5.43
C ALA A 255 9.11 10.88 5.85
N ASP A 256 8.94 9.75 6.51
CA ASP A 256 10.02 8.82 6.84
C ASP A 256 10.34 7.84 5.70
N PHE A 257 9.35 7.55 4.84
CA PHE A 257 9.49 6.58 3.74
C PHE A 257 8.50 6.84 2.60
N CYS A 258 8.92 6.53 1.38
CA CYS A 258 8.10 6.64 0.17
C CYS A 258 7.79 5.26 -0.43
N TRP A 259 6.52 5.00 -0.76
CA TRP A 259 6.08 3.80 -1.46
C TRP A 259 5.78 4.08 -2.93
N ILE A 260 6.14 3.13 -3.80
CA ILE A 260 5.81 3.16 -5.23
C ILE A 260 4.89 1.99 -5.60
N GLY A 261 3.84 2.28 -6.37
CA GLY A 261 2.90 1.25 -6.86
C GLY A 261 3.09 0.98 -8.36
N ARG A 262 2.47 1.83 -9.19
CA ARG A 262 2.48 1.72 -10.65
C ARG A 262 3.88 1.49 -11.27
N PRO A 263 4.96 2.19 -10.88
CA PRO A 263 6.29 1.96 -11.48
C PRO A 263 6.77 0.50 -11.39
N VAL A 264 6.44 -0.21 -10.30
CA VAL A 264 6.78 -1.63 -10.14
C VAL A 264 6.07 -2.49 -11.18
N LEU A 265 4.78 -2.25 -11.40
CA LEU A 265 4.01 -2.96 -12.43
C LEU A 265 4.57 -2.67 -13.84
N TRP A 266 5.07 -1.46 -14.08
CA TRP A 266 5.59 -1.08 -15.40
C TRP A 266 6.95 -1.73 -15.64
N GLY A 267 7.79 -1.78 -14.60
CA GLY A 267 9.04 -2.55 -14.62
C GLY A 267 8.78 -4.03 -14.87
N LEU A 268 7.80 -4.64 -14.18
CA LEU A 268 7.38 -6.01 -14.43
C LEU A 268 6.97 -6.24 -15.89
N ALA A 269 6.09 -5.39 -16.43
CA ALA A 269 5.60 -5.51 -17.80
C ALA A 269 6.72 -5.35 -18.84
N TYR A 270 7.73 -4.52 -18.54
CA TYR A 270 8.87 -4.31 -19.42
C TYR A 270 9.80 -5.53 -19.48
N LYS A 271 10.26 -6.05 -18.33
CA LYS A 271 11.25 -7.15 -18.30
C LYS A 271 11.24 -7.97 -17.01
N GLY A 272 10.06 -8.25 -16.47
CA GLY A 272 9.90 -9.04 -15.25
C GLY A 272 10.75 -8.50 -14.10
N GLN A 273 11.53 -9.38 -13.45
CA GLN A 273 12.41 -9.00 -12.33
C GLN A 273 13.42 -7.90 -12.70
N GLU A 274 14.09 -8.04 -13.85
CA GLU A 274 15.12 -7.08 -14.29
C GLU A 274 14.52 -5.67 -14.51
N GLY A 275 13.26 -5.59 -14.95
CA GLY A 275 12.60 -4.30 -15.12
C GLY A 275 12.22 -3.64 -13.79
N VAL A 276 11.85 -4.42 -12.77
CA VAL A 276 11.65 -3.90 -11.40
C VAL A 276 12.98 -3.44 -10.80
N GLU A 277 14.05 -4.22 -10.97
CA GLU A 277 15.41 -3.85 -10.53
C GLU A 277 15.87 -2.56 -11.21
N LEU A 278 15.63 -2.41 -12.51
CA LEU A 278 15.90 -1.17 -13.25
C LEU A 278 15.13 0.02 -12.67
N CYS A 279 13.82 -0.13 -12.43
CA CYS A 279 12.99 0.92 -11.85
C CYS A 279 13.52 1.38 -10.47
N LEU A 280 13.83 0.44 -9.58
CA LEU A 280 14.35 0.74 -8.24
C LEU A 280 15.73 1.40 -8.31
N ARG A 281 16.60 0.93 -9.22
CA ARG A 281 17.91 1.51 -9.43
C ARG A 281 17.82 2.95 -9.96
N LEU A 282 16.99 3.22 -10.96
CA LEU A 282 16.81 4.57 -11.50
C LEU A 282 16.35 5.56 -10.42
N LEU A 283 15.35 5.17 -9.61
CA LEU A 283 14.91 6.01 -8.49
C LEU A 283 16.03 6.27 -7.48
N ARG A 284 16.80 5.24 -7.12
CA ARG A 284 17.93 5.39 -6.21
C ARG A 284 19.01 6.32 -6.78
N ASP A 285 19.39 6.11 -8.04
CA ASP A 285 20.41 6.92 -8.73
C ASP A 285 19.96 8.40 -8.79
N GLU A 286 18.68 8.66 -9.07
CA GLU A 286 18.12 10.02 -9.05
C GLU A 286 18.05 10.63 -7.64
N VAL A 287 17.75 9.85 -6.59
CA VAL A 287 17.81 10.34 -5.19
C VAL A 287 19.24 10.72 -4.85
N THR A 288 20.21 9.87 -5.15
CA THR A 288 21.64 10.14 -4.91
C THR A 288 22.10 11.39 -5.67
N LEU A 289 21.71 11.55 -6.93
CA LEU A 289 22.01 12.74 -7.72
C LEU A 289 21.39 14.00 -7.09
N CYS A 290 20.11 13.95 -6.72
CA CYS A 290 19.40 15.07 -6.08
C CYS A 290 20.09 15.48 -4.77
N MET A 291 20.44 14.51 -3.92
CA MET A 291 21.16 14.75 -2.67
C MET A 291 22.55 15.36 -2.91
N GLY A 292 23.31 14.86 -3.89
CA GLY A 292 24.61 15.41 -4.26
C GLY A 292 24.53 16.86 -4.74
N LEU A 293 23.52 17.19 -5.56
CA LEU A 293 23.30 18.56 -6.06
C LEU A 293 22.73 19.49 -4.99
N ALA A 294 21.95 18.98 -4.04
CA ALA A 294 21.44 19.72 -2.89
C ALA A 294 22.49 19.89 -1.77
N GLY A 295 23.63 19.20 -1.85
CA GLY A 295 24.67 19.24 -0.82
C GLY A 295 24.31 18.50 0.47
N THR A 296 23.42 17.51 0.41
CA THR A 296 23.04 16.66 1.55
C THR A 296 23.75 15.31 1.48
N VAL A 297 24.48 14.92 2.52
CA VAL A 297 25.20 13.63 2.57
C VAL A 297 24.45 12.54 3.35
N SER A 298 23.41 12.94 4.09
CA SER A 298 22.53 12.04 4.84
C SER A 298 21.07 12.40 4.59
N VAL A 299 20.19 11.40 4.54
CA VAL A 299 18.74 11.61 4.44
C VAL A 299 18.18 12.39 5.63
N LYS A 300 18.87 12.34 6.78
CA LYS A 300 18.49 13.09 8.00
C LYS A 300 18.69 14.61 7.85
N ASP A 301 19.52 15.02 6.90
CA ASP A 301 19.81 16.44 6.66
C ASP A 301 18.80 17.05 5.67
N ILE A 302 17.89 16.24 5.10
CA ILE A 302 16.86 16.71 4.18
C ILE A 302 15.73 17.34 5.00
N THR A 303 15.61 18.67 4.94
CA THR A 303 14.62 19.45 5.69
C THR A 303 13.75 20.30 4.77
N SER A 304 12.72 20.93 5.33
CA SER A 304 11.84 21.84 4.60
C SER A 304 12.54 23.10 4.07
N GLU A 305 13.76 23.39 4.51
CA GLU A 305 14.56 24.54 4.03
C GLU A 305 14.96 24.44 2.56
N TYR A 306 15.01 23.22 2.02
CA TYR A 306 15.29 22.95 0.61
C TYR A 306 14.09 23.25 -0.31
N LEU A 307 12.93 23.53 0.27
CA LEU A 307 11.68 23.66 -0.48
C LEU A 307 11.12 25.08 -0.41
N VAL A 308 10.54 25.48 -1.54
CA VAL A 308 9.69 26.66 -1.66
C VAL A 308 8.34 26.24 -2.20
N ARG A 309 7.27 26.88 -1.71
CA ARG A 309 5.93 26.78 -2.29
C ARG A 309 5.61 28.11 -2.94
N MET A 310 5.01 28.05 -4.13
CA MET A 310 4.47 29.24 -4.76
C MET A 310 3.21 29.67 -3.98
N ASP A 311 3.18 30.91 -3.50
CA ASP A 311 1.97 31.47 -2.92
C ASP A 311 0.91 31.77 -3.99
N ARG A 312 -0.23 32.31 -3.57
CA ARG A 312 -1.36 32.61 -4.46
C ARG A 312 -1.04 33.72 -5.46
N ASP A 313 -0.05 34.56 -5.16
CA ASP A 313 0.39 35.67 -5.98
C ASP A 313 1.55 35.26 -6.92
N GLY A 314 2.01 34.01 -6.82
CA GLY A 314 3.06 33.45 -7.67
C GLY A 314 4.47 33.75 -7.17
N PHE A 315 4.66 34.08 -5.89
CA PHE A 315 5.98 34.26 -5.29
C PHE A 315 6.43 33.02 -4.53
N PRO A 316 7.73 32.66 -4.58
CA PRO A 316 8.25 31.53 -3.82
C PRO A 316 8.34 31.89 -2.33
N VAL A 317 7.66 31.13 -1.49
CA VAL A 317 7.71 31.21 -0.03
C VAL A 317 8.43 29.98 0.51
N ARG A 318 9.47 30.19 1.34
CA ARG A 318 10.18 29.08 2.00
C ARG A 318 9.24 28.38 2.99
N LEU A 319 9.18 27.06 2.92
CA LEU A 319 8.31 26.28 3.81
C LEU A 319 8.73 26.37 5.28
N SER A 320 10.01 26.59 5.59
CA SER A 320 10.48 26.79 6.97
C SER A 320 9.99 28.09 7.64
N LYS A 321 9.30 28.96 6.89
CA LYS A 321 8.75 30.23 7.39
C LYS A 321 7.22 30.20 7.55
N LEU A 322 6.57 29.06 7.31
CA LEU A 322 5.13 28.82 7.41
C LEU A 322 4.81 27.92 8.61
#